data_AF-A0A6I5NVA5-F1
#
_entry.id   AF-A0A6I5NVA5-F1
#
_cell.length_a   1.000
_cell.length_b   1.000
_cell.length_c   1.000
_cell.angle_alpha   90.00
_cell.angle_beta   90.00
_cell.angle_gamma   90.00
#
_symmetry.space_group_name_H-M   'P 1'
#
loop_
_entity.id
_entity.type
_entity.pdbx_description
1 polymer ?
#
loop_
_entity_poly.entity_id
_entity_poly.type
_entity_poly.pdbx_seq_one_letter_code
_entity_poly.pdbx_strand_id
1 'polypeptide(L)'
;MDIALMTAFLAPFLPHLLKLGGQAASTVTEVVAANFGEAAWGKAQKIWGCLEPKVEDNEELKIAATQVASKPDSSARQAVFQEELEVLLSEYPDLATAITQIMEEKSPDGTPGTQIVQNIVGDRNQVIGQVFGGFIVGNAGDVNLAGNPTTDAPPPKRNKGDN
;
A
#
# COMPACT_ATOMS: atom_id res chain seq x y z
N MET A 1 -13.50 -4.00 -5.22
CA MET A 1 -12.20 -4.19 -4.55
C MET A 1 -11.34 -5.11 -5.39
N ASP A 2 -10.05 -4.84 -5.53
CA ASP A 2 -9.13 -5.72 -6.24
C ASP A 2 -8.57 -6.79 -5.28
N ILE A 3 -9.08 -8.02 -5.39
CA ILE A 3 -8.73 -9.14 -4.50
C ILE A 3 -7.31 -9.62 -4.76
N ALA A 4 -6.81 -9.50 -6.00
CA ALA A 4 -5.43 -9.83 -6.34
C ALA A 4 -4.45 -8.86 -5.64
N LEU A 5 -4.75 -7.56 -5.66
CA LEU A 5 -3.98 -6.54 -4.95
C LEU A 5 -4.00 -6.78 -3.43
N MET A 6 -5.16 -7.11 -2.86
CA MET A 6 -5.28 -7.44 -1.43
C MET A 6 -4.45 -8.68 -1.07
N THR A 7 -4.50 -9.71 -1.91
CA THR A 7 -3.76 -10.96 -1.72
C THR A 7 -2.26 -10.72 -1.80
N ALA A 8 -1.80 -9.97 -2.79
CA ALA A 8 -0.40 -9.58 -2.93
C ALA A 8 0.07 -8.70 -1.76
N PHE A 9 -0.80 -7.81 -1.27
CA PHE A 9 -0.52 -7.00 -0.09
C PHE A 9 -0.37 -7.86 1.17
N LEU A 10 -1.27 -8.82 1.42
CA LEU A 10 -1.24 -9.67 2.61
C LEU A 10 -0.13 -10.74 2.58
N ALA A 11 0.24 -11.23 1.39
CA ALA A 11 1.20 -12.33 1.22
C ALA A 11 2.47 -12.21 2.08
N PRO A 12 3.21 -11.08 2.10
CA PRO A 12 4.42 -10.95 2.93
C PRO A 12 4.14 -10.90 4.45
N PHE A 13 2.92 -10.55 4.85
CA PHE A 13 2.51 -10.45 6.26
C PHE A 13 1.93 -11.74 6.81
N LEU A 14 1.32 -12.58 5.97
CA LEU A 14 0.72 -13.87 6.35
C LEU A 14 1.62 -14.77 7.22
N PRO A 15 2.94 -14.90 6.97
CA PRO A 15 3.83 -15.70 7.83
C PRO A 15 3.85 -15.22 9.29
N HIS A 16 3.60 -13.93 9.51
CA HIS A 16 3.57 -13.31 10.84
C HIS A 16 2.16 -13.24 11.40
N LEU A 17 1.16 -12.94 10.57
CA LEU A 17 -0.25 -12.89 10.95
C LEU A 17 -0.75 -14.25 11.46
N LEU A 18 -0.40 -15.35 10.77
CA LEU A 18 -0.76 -16.70 11.21
C LEU A 18 -0.09 -17.11 12.53
N LYS A 19 1.07 -16.52 12.86
CA LYS A 19 1.75 -16.78 14.14
C LYS A 19 1.15 -15.94 15.28
N LEU A 20 0.58 -14.78 14.94
CA LEU A 20 0.01 -13.84 15.92
C LEU A 20 -1.25 -14.39 16.60
N GLY A 21 -2.05 -15.19 15.88
CA GLY A 21 -3.22 -15.89 16.45
C GLY A 21 -2.89 -16.93 17.52
N GLY A 22 -1.60 -17.29 17.70
CA GLY A 22 -1.16 -18.35 18.63
C GLY A 22 -0.18 -17.93 19.74
N GLN A 23 0.46 -16.76 19.69
CA GLN A 23 1.49 -16.36 20.67
C GLN A 23 1.52 -14.84 20.96
N ALA A 24 1.96 -14.50 22.18
CA ALA A 24 2.05 -13.15 22.73
C ALA A 24 2.61 -12.13 21.72
N ALA A 25 1.74 -11.23 21.27
CA ALA A 25 1.93 -10.34 20.11
C ALA A 25 3.04 -9.29 20.25
N SER A 26 3.55 -9.02 21.46
CA SER A 26 4.34 -7.80 21.70
C SER A 26 5.71 -7.77 20.99
N THR A 27 6.47 -8.87 20.93
CA THR A 27 7.82 -8.86 20.33
C THR A 27 7.82 -9.03 18.81
N VAL A 28 6.82 -9.73 18.26
CA VAL A 28 6.67 -9.91 16.81
C VAL A 28 6.23 -8.59 16.15
N THR A 29 5.38 -7.82 16.83
CA THR A 29 4.83 -6.56 16.31
C THR A 29 5.93 -5.52 16.06
N GLU A 30 6.90 -5.36 16.97
CA GLU A 30 7.98 -4.37 16.82
C GLU A 30 8.93 -4.69 15.65
N VAL A 31 9.35 -5.95 15.50
CA VAL A 31 10.28 -6.36 14.43
C VAL A 31 9.60 -6.30 13.07
N VAL A 32 8.33 -6.71 12.98
CA VAL A 32 7.59 -6.70 11.72
C VAL A 32 7.25 -5.27 11.31
N ALA A 33 6.80 -4.43 12.24
CA ALA A 33 6.55 -3.02 11.97
C ALA A 33 7.81 -2.26 11.51
N ALA A 34 8.99 -2.59 12.05
CA ALA A 34 10.24 -1.99 11.59
C ALA A 34 10.64 -2.41 10.15
N ASN A 35 10.30 -3.64 9.73
CA ASN A 35 10.64 -4.15 8.40
C ASN A 35 9.65 -3.74 7.31
N PHE A 36 8.37 -3.62 7.65
CA PHE A 36 7.30 -3.35 6.68
C PHE A 36 6.65 -1.96 6.83
N GLY A 37 6.96 -1.24 7.91
CA GLY A 37 6.31 0.01 8.29
C GLY A 37 5.09 -0.23 9.19
N GLU A 38 4.99 0.54 10.27
CA GLU A 38 3.89 0.47 11.24
C GLU A 38 2.52 0.62 10.59
N ALA A 39 2.39 1.54 9.62
CA ALA A 39 1.12 1.78 8.93
C ALA A 39 0.68 0.59 8.05
N ALA A 40 1.61 -0.04 7.31
CA ALA A 40 1.30 -1.19 6.48
C ALA A 40 1.01 -2.43 7.33
N TRP A 41 1.78 -2.64 8.40
CA TRP A 41 1.55 -3.71 9.35
C TRP A 41 0.20 -3.58 10.07
N GLY A 42 -0.12 -2.38 10.59
CA GLY A 42 -1.40 -2.11 11.24
C GLY A 42 -2.59 -2.32 10.30
N LYS A 43 -2.45 -1.94 9.02
CA LYS A 43 -3.47 -2.21 8.00
C LYS A 43 -3.63 -3.72 7.74
N ALA A 44 -2.52 -4.45 7.60
CA ALA A 44 -2.54 -5.90 7.42
C ALA A 44 -3.19 -6.62 8.61
N GLN A 45 -2.89 -6.19 9.84
CA GLN A 45 -3.53 -6.71 11.06
C GLN A 45 -5.04 -6.45 11.10
N LYS A 46 -5.48 -5.24 10.73
CA LYS A 46 -6.92 -4.91 10.65
C LYS A 46 -7.64 -5.81 9.63
N ILE A 47 -7.09 -5.95 8.42
CA ILE A 47 -7.67 -6.81 7.38
C ILE A 47 -7.71 -8.27 7.86
N TRP A 48 -6.60 -8.77 8.41
CA TRP A 48 -6.52 -10.14 8.90
C TRP A 48 -7.48 -10.40 10.06
N GLY A 49 -7.66 -9.47 11.00
CA GLY A 49 -8.61 -9.63 12.10
C GLY A 49 -10.07 -9.75 11.64
N CYS A 50 -10.41 -9.22 10.46
CA CYS A 50 -11.71 -9.44 9.84
C CYS A 50 -11.81 -10.82 9.15
N LEU A 51 -10.72 -11.28 8.54
CA LEU A 51 -10.65 -12.55 7.79
C LEU A 51 -10.43 -13.76 8.70
N GLU A 52 -9.65 -13.64 9.76
CA GLU A 52 -9.24 -14.71 10.68
C GLU A 52 -10.42 -15.60 11.12
N PRO A 53 -11.53 -15.08 11.69
CA PRO A 53 -12.62 -15.94 12.13
C PRO A 53 -13.23 -16.75 10.98
N LYS A 54 -13.25 -16.18 9.77
CA LYS A 54 -13.75 -16.87 8.56
C LYS A 54 -12.75 -17.89 8.01
N VAL A 55 -11.46 -17.58 8.11
CA VAL A 55 -10.37 -18.50 7.74
C VAL A 55 -10.31 -19.66 8.73
N GLU A 56 -10.61 -19.46 10.01
CA GLU A 56 -10.68 -20.54 11.00
C GLU A 56 -11.88 -21.46 10.77
N ASP A 57 -13.02 -20.89 10.36
CA ASP A 57 -14.24 -21.63 10.04
C ASP A 57 -14.16 -22.38 8.68
N ASN A 58 -13.19 -22.05 7.82
CA ASN A 58 -13.03 -22.66 6.49
C ASN A 58 -11.63 -23.28 6.31
N GLU A 59 -11.57 -24.62 6.31
CA GLU A 59 -10.31 -25.36 6.15
C GLU A 59 -9.59 -25.08 4.82
N GLU A 60 -10.31 -24.87 3.73
CA GLU A 60 -9.71 -24.60 2.40
C GLU A 60 -9.00 -23.24 2.39
N LEU A 61 -9.66 -22.20 2.92
CA LEU A 61 -9.04 -20.88 3.12
C LEU A 61 -7.82 -20.97 4.04
N LYS A 62 -7.90 -21.74 5.12
CA LYS A 62 -6.79 -21.92 6.07
C LYS A 62 -5.58 -22.58 5.42
N ILE A 63 -5.81 -23.62 4.63
CA ILE A 63 -4.76 -24.30 3.87
C ILE A 63 -4.14 -23.33 2.86
N ALA A 64 -4.95 -22.61 2.10
CA ALA A 64 -4.48 -21.65 1.11
C ALA A 64 -3.64 -20.52 1.76
N ALA A 65 -4.12 -19.94 2.87
CA ALA A 65 -3.39 -18.93 3.64
C ALA A 65 -2.04 -19.46 4.15
N THR A 66 -2.01 -20.70 4.67
CA THR A 66 -0.78 -21.36 5.14
C THR A 66 0.20 -21.63 3.99
N GLN A 67 -0.31 -21.99 2.81
CA GLN A 67 0.52 -22.19 1.63
C GLN A 67 1.17 -20.87 1.18
N VAL A 68 0.41 -19.78 1.12
CA VAL A 68 0.96 -18.45 0.79
C VAL A 68 1.95 -18.01 1.85
N ALA A 69 1.65 -18.17 3.14
CA ALA A 69 2.59 -17.86 4.22
C ALA A 69 3.92 -18.63 4.12
N SER A 70 3.90 -19.84 3.57
CA SER A 70 5.13 -20.62 3.38
C SER A 70 5.93 -20.15 2.16
N LYS A 71 5.28 -19.57 1.15
CA LYS A 71 5.91 -19.03 -0.07
C LYS A 71 5.16 -17.78 -0.55
N PRO A 72 5.39 -16.62 0.07
CA PRO A 72 4.67 -15.38 -0.24
C PRO A 72 4.78 -14.97 -1.70
N ASP A 73 5.93 -15.21 -2.35
CA ASP A 73 6.20 -14.79 -3.73
C ASP A 73 5.65 -15.77 -4.79
N SER A 74 4.99 -16.85 -4.37
CA SER A 74 4.48 -17.86 -5.30
C SER A 74 3.14 -17.42 -5.89
N SER A 75 3.15 -16.97 -7.15
CA SER A 75 1.94 -16.60 -7.88
C SER A 75 0.87 -17.69 -7.89
N ALA A 76 1.27 -18.95 -8.05
CA ALA A 76 0.35 -20.10 -8.01
C ALA A 76 -0.37 -20.23 -6.67
N ARG A 77 0.32 -19.98 -5.54
CA ARG A 77 -0.30 -20.06 -4.20
C ARG A 77 -1.15 -18.84 -3.90
N GLN A 78 -0.70 -17.66 -4.34
CA GLN A 78 -1.51 -16.45 -4.26
C GLN A 78 -2.81 -16.59 -5.05
N ALA A 79 -2.78 -17.19 -6.24
CA ALA A 79 -3.97 -17.43 -7.05
C ALA A 79 -5.00 -18.31 -6.34
N VAL A 80 -4.56 -19.43 -5.73
CA VAL A 80 -5.46 -20.29 -4.94
C VAL A 80 -6.07 -19.52 -3.77
N PHE A 81 -5.26 -18.79 -3.00
CA PHE A 81 -5.79 -17.99 -1.88
C PHE A 81 -6.72 -16.87 -2.34
N GLN A 82 -6.47 -16.27 -3.50
CA GLN A 82 -7.33 -15.27 -4.11
C GLN A 82 -8.69 -15.86 -4.49
N GLU A 83 -8.73 -17.04 -5.12
CA GLU A 83 -9.98 -17.72 -5.50
C GLU A 83 -10.83 -18.02 -4.27
N GLU A 84 -10.21 -18.57 -3.22
CA GLU A 84 -10.89 -18.85 -1.95
C GLU A 84 -11.41 -17.57 -1.26
N LEU A 85 -10.62 -16.48 -1.29
CA LEU A 85 -11.07 -15.18 -0.80
C LEU A 85 -12.23 -14.62 -1.63
N GLU A 86 -12.23 -14.80 -2.95
CA GLU A 86 -13.31 -14.35 -3.82
C GLU A 86 -14.63 -15.06 -3.51
N VAL A 87 -14.58 -16.36 -3.24
CA VAL A 87 -15.73 -17.13 -2.77
C VAL A 87 -16.23 -16.57 -1.43
N LEU A 88 -15.35 -16.46 -0.42
CA LEU A 88 -15.72 -15.95 0.90
C LEU A 88 -16.33 -14.54 0.83
N LEU A 89 -15.70 -13.62 0.10
CA LEU A 89 -16.14 -12.23 0.01
C LEU A 89 -17.44 -12.07 -0.79
N SER A 90 -17.72 -13.01 -1.71
CA SER A 90 -19.00 -13.07 -2.41
C SER A 90 -20.13 -13.54 -1.49
N GLU A 91 -19.84 -14.44 -0.55
CA GLU A 91 -20.80 -14.88 0.48
C GLU A 91 -21.03 -13.82 1.57
N TYR A 92 -20.01 -13.02 1.87
CA TYR A 92 -20.03 -11.98 2.91
C TYR A 92 -19.73 -10.59 2.33
N PRO A 93 -20.68 -9.95 1.62
CA PRO A 93 -20.46 -8.63 1.00
C PRO A 93 -20.17 -7.52 2.02
N ASP A 94 -20.69 -7.62 3.25
CA ASP A 94 -20.39 -6.69 4.34
C ASP A 94 -18.91 -6.74 4.75
N LEU A 95 -18.34 -7.95 4.76
CA LEU A 95 -16.91 -8.17 5.05
C LEU A 95 -16.04 -7.56 3.95
N ALA A 96 -16.42 -7.77 2.68
CA ALA A 96 -15.74 -7.16 1.53
C ALA A 96 -15.75 -5.63 1.61
N THR A 97 -16.87 -5.04 2.02
CA THR A 97 -17.00 -3.59 2.21
C THR A 97 -16.10 -3.07 3.33
N ALA A 98 -16.09 -3.75 4.48
CA ALA A 98 -15.23 -3.38 5.61
C ALA A 98 -13.73 -3.45 5.23
N ILE A 99 -13.32 -4.51 4.54
CA ILE A 99 -11.93 -4.67 4.09
C ILE A 99 -11.56 -3.61 3.04
N THR A 100 -12.47 -3.29 2.12
CA THR A 100 -12.26 -2.21 1.15
C THR A 100 -12.01 -0.88 1.85
N GLN A 101 -12.82 -0.55 2.87
CA GLN A 101 -12.63 0.66 3.66
C GLN A 101 -11.27 0.67 4.38
N ILE A 102 -10.83 -0.46 4.94
CA ILE A 102 -9.51 -0.57 5.56
C ILE A 102 -8.38 -0.40 4.52
N MET A 103 -8.54 -0.93 3.31
CA MET A 103 -7.56 -0.75 2.22
C MET A 103 -7.49 0.71 1.77
N GLU A 104 -8.63 1.38 1.65
CA GLU A 104 -8.76 2.78 1.26
C GLU A 104 -8.44 3.78 2.39
N GLU A 105 -8.46 3.33 3.65
CA GLU A 105 -8.13 4.13 4.82
C GLU A 105 -6.71 4.70 4.64
N LYS A 106 -6.64 6.01 4.37
CA LYS A 106 -5.36 6.72 4.33
C LYS A 106 -4.76 6.67 5.72
N SER A 107 -3.50 6.24 5.82
CA SER A 107 -2.75 6.29 7.06
C SER A 107 -2.86 7.70 7.66
N PRO A 108 -3.16 7.85 8.97
CA PRO A 108 -3.38 9.16 9.59
C PRO A 108 -2.12 10.04 9.58
N ASP A 109 -0.94 9.47 9.33
CA ASP A 109 0.30 10.21 9.22
C ASP A 109 0.66 10.42 7.75
N GLY A 110 0.53 11.66 7.28
CA GLY A 110 0.81 12.12 5.92
C GLY A 110 2.27 11.97 5.47
N THR A 111 2.79 10.75 5.49
CA THR A 111 4.07 10.38 4.90
C THR A 111 3.81 9.91 3.47
N PRO A 112 4.18 10.68 2.43
CA PRO A 112 4.03 10.27 1.05
C PRO A 112 5.11 9.23 0.74
N GLY A 113 4.78 7.96 0.92
CA GLY A 113 5.63 6.82 0.62
C GLY A 113 4.84 5.72 -0.09
N THR A 114 3.87 6.08 -0.94
CA THR A 114 3.18 5.12 -1.81
C THR A 114 3.54 5.47 -3.23
N GLN A 115 4.35 4.62 -3.87
CA GLN A 115 4.47 4.63 -5.32
C GLN A 115 3.09 4.29 -5.88
N ILE A 116 2.39 5.31 -6.38
CA ILE A 116 1.10 5.13 -7.04
C ILE A 116 1.39 4.58 -8.44
N VAL A 117 1.30 3.26 -8.62
CA VAL A 117 1.19 2.67 -9.96
C VAL A 117 -0.25 2.83 -10.42
N GLN A 118 -0.57 3.99 -10.99
CA GLN A 118 -1.84 4.22 -11.64
C GLN A 118 -1.73 3.79 -13.11
N ASN A 119 -2.29 2.63 -13.45
CA ASN A 119 -2.44 2.23 -14.84
C ASN A 119 -3.57 3.06 -15.46
N ILE A 120 -3.21 4.11 -16.19
CA ILE A 120 -4.15 5.05 -16.79
C ILE A 120 -4.28 4.72 -18.27
N VAL A 121 -5.48 4.31 -18.70
CA VAL A 121 -5.86 4.24 -20.12
C VAL A 121 -6.92 5.30 -20.36
N GLY A 122 -6.54 6.42 -20.97
CA GLY A 122 -7.44 7.51 -21.33
C GLY A 122 -6.72 8.78 -21.82
N ASP A 123 -7.23 9.40 -22.88
CA ASP A 123 -6.75 10.67 -23.41
C ASP A 123 -7.35 11.82 -22.59
N ARG A 124 -6.57 12.44 -21.68
CA ARG A 124 -6.82 13.66 -20.84
C ARG A 124 -6.79 13.46 -19.31
N ASN A 125 -5.97 12.55 -18.80
CA ASN A 125 -5.85 12.42 -17.35
C ASN A 125 -4.98 13.53 -16.72
N GLN A 126 -5.49 14.16 -15.66
CA GLN A 126 -4.76 15.10 -14.82
C GLN A 126 -4.23 14.37 -13.58
N VAL A 127 -2.91 14.36 -13.39
CA VAL A 127 -2.28 13.84 -12.18
C VAL A 127 -1.99 15.02 -11.26
N ILE A 128 -2.69 15.09 -10.12
CA ILE A 128 -2.41 16.06 -9.05
C ILE A 128 -1.64 15.31 -7.97
N GLY A 129 -0.31 15.48 -7.94
CA GLY A 129 0.56 14.87 -6.93
C GLY A 129 1.92 15.56 -6.84
N GLN A 130 2.45 15.71 -5.62
CA GLN A 130 3.83 16.18 -5.40
C GLN A 130 4.80 15.04 -5.71
N VAL A 131 5.66 15.24 -6.71
CA VAL A 131 6.75 14.32 -7.03
C VAL A 131 8.00 14.80 -6.29
N PHE A 132 8.43 14.08 -5.25
CA PHE A 132 9.74 14.30 -4.63
C PHE A 132 10.75 13.33 -5.26
N GLY A 133 11.75 13.87 -5.97
CA GLY A 133 12.92 13.13 -6.45
C GLY A 133 12.70 12.15 -7.63
N GLY A 134 11.53 12.15 -8.26
CA GLY A 134 11.20 11.26 -9.39
C GLY A 134 11.33 11.93 -10.76
N PHE A 135 11.77 11.17 -11.76
CA PHE A 135 11.77 11.55 -13.18
C PHE A 135 10.39 11.26 -13.78
N ILE A 136 9.74 12.28 -14.35
CA ILE A 136 8.47 12.13 -15.07
C ILE A 136 8.77 11.82 -16.54
N VAL A 137 8.31 10.67 -17.04
CA VAL A 137 8.31 10.35 -18.47
C VAL A 137 6.87 10.25 -18.95
N GLY A 138 6.44 11.22 -19.73
CA GLY A 138 5.13 11.23 -20.38
C GLY A 138 5.10 12.26 -21.50
N ASN A 139 4.27 12.03 -22.51
CA ASN A 139 3.91 13.06 -23.49
C ASN A 139 2.89 14.02 -22.83
N ALA A 140 3.40 14.83 -21.90
CA ALA A 140 2.61 15.88 -21.27
C ALA A 140 2.59 17.09 -22.21
N GLY A 141 1.42 17.69 -22.41
CA GLY A 141 1.36 19.11 -22.79
C GLY A 141 1.98 20.00 -21.71
N ASP A 142 1.78 21.31 -21.79
CA ASP A 142 2.35 22.32 -20.89
C ASP A 142 2.43 21.86 -19.41
N VAL A 143 3.65 21.56 -18.96
CA VAL A 143 3.94 21.24 -17.56
C VAL A 143 4.33 22.54 -16.86
N ASN A 144 3.43 23.07 -16.04
CA ASN A 144 3.73 24.22 -15.18
C ASN A 144 4.30 23.72 -13.85
N LEU A 145 5.61 23.49 -13.81
CA LEU A 145 6.34 23.22 -12.57
C LEU A 145 6.46 24.55 -11.82
N ALA A 146 5.67 24.74 -10.77
CA ALA A 146 5.87 25.83 -9.80
C ALA A 146 7.18 25.56 -9.02
N GLY A 147 8.30 25.81 -9.68
CA GLY A 147 9.61 25.91 -9.05
C GLY A 147 9.61 27.10 -8.10
N ASN A 148 10.11 26.86 -6.89
CA ASN A 148 10.42 27.84 -5.86
C ASN A 148 10.95 29.17 -6.48
N PRO A 149 10.36 30.34 -6.18
CA PRO A 149 10.90 31.61 -6.68
C PRO A 149 12.19 31.94 -5.93
N THR A 150 13.32 31.46 -6.43
CA THR A 150 14.63 31.93 -5.99
C THR A 150 15.53 32.24 -7.17
N THR A 151 15.00 32.95 -8.15
CA THR A 151 15.80 33.59 -9.21
C THR A 151 15.19 34.95 -9.57
N ASP A 152 15.05 35.83 -8.59
CA ASP A 152 14.95 37.27 -8.87
C ASP A 152 15.53 38.10 -7.71
N ALA A 153 16.75 37.74 -7.29
CA ALA A 153 17.57 38.69 -6.55
C ALA A 153 18.19 39.65 -7.57
N PRO A 154 17.88 40.95 -7.55
CA PRO A 154 18.51 41.92 -8.44
C PRO A 154 20.04 41.94 -8.16
N PRO A 155 20.87 42.15 -9.19
CA PRO A 155 22.32 42.15 -9.03
C PRO A 155 22.76 43.23 -8.03
N PRO A 156 23.80 42.99 -7.21
CA PRO A 156 24.30 43.98 -6.28
C PRO A 156 24.78 45.22 -7.04
N LYS A 157 24.31 46.40 -6.61
CA LYS A 157 24.74 47.69 -7.15
C LYS A 157 26.25 47.82 -6.99
N ARG A 158 26.97 47.95 -8.11
CA ARG A 158 28.39 48.30 -8.14
C ARG A 158 28.56 49.70 -7.58
N ASN A 159 29.02 49.85 -6.34
CA ASN A 159 29.39 51.15 -5.78
C ASN A 159 30.57 51.68 -6.58
N LYS A 160 30.33 52.72 -7.37
CA LYS A 160 31.38 53.51 -8.02
C LYS A 160 31.97 54.38 -6.90
N GLY A 161 33.11 53.97 -6.37
CA GLY A 161 33.93 54.83 -5.53
C GLY A 161 34.48 55.95 -6.41
N ASP A 162 33.99 57.17 -6.20
CA ASP A 162 34.64 58.39 -6.62
C ASP A 162 35.93 58.57 -5.79
N ASN A 163 37.06 58.67 -6.49
CA ASN A 163 38.25 59.39 -6.04
C ASN A 163 38.94 59.97 -7.27
#